data_AF-A0A926I631-F1
#
_entry.id   AF-A0A926I631-F1
#
_cell.length_a   1.000
_cell.length_b   1.000
_cell.length_c   1.000
_cell.angle_alpha   90.00
_cell.angle_beta   90.00
_cell.angle_gamma   90.00
#
_symmetry.space_group_name_H-M   'P 1'
#
loop_
_entity.id
_entity.type
_entity.pdbx_description
1 polymer ?
#
loop_
_entity_poly.entity_id
_entity_poly.type
_entity_poly.pdbx_seq_one_letter_code
_entity_poly.pdbx_strand_id
1 'polypeptide(L)'
;MTVKNGVVYGDALSAQEKKRIVMQKKKDRKAKKVRKSAQQTIPYVEMCRDGICKVNSRLYTKSIAFEDINYQLAQNEDKTAIFENWCDFLNYFDSSIFVQLSFINQKASLNEFRKRINIPAQEDAFNDIRSEYSGMLQSQLTKG
;
A
#
# COMPACT_ATOMS: atom_id res chain seq x y z
N MET A 1 -47.82 31.18 18.17
CA MET A 1 -46.52 31.81 18.52
C MET A 1 -46.81 33.15 19.15
N THR A 2 -46.29 33.41 20.35
CA THR A 2 -46.51 34.68 21.06
C THR A 2 -45.22 35.50 21.07
N VAL A 3 -45.31 36.73 20.57
CA VAL A 3 -44.21 37.71 20.61
C VAL A 3 -44.49 38.63 21.80
N LYS A 4 -43.65 38.57 22.83
CA LYS A 4 -43.70 39.50 23.97
C LYS A 4 -42.32 40.12 24.10
N ASN A 5 -42.24 41.47 24.14
CA ASN A 5 -40.99 42.23 24.22
C ASN A 5 -39.92 41.83 23.17
N GLY A 6 -40.33 41.56 21.92
CA GLY A 6 -39.42 41.21 20.82
C GLY A 6 -38.78 39.82 20.90
N VAL A 7 -39.16 38.99 21.89
CA VAL A 7 -38.67 37.62 22.03
C VAL A 7 -39.80 36.65 21.67
N VAL A 8 -39.56 35.82 20.65
CA VAL A 8 -40.50 34.78 20.17
C VAL A 8 -40.40 33.57 21.09
N TYR A 9 -41.47 33.27 21.83
CA TYR A 9 -41.56 32.05 22.63
C TYR A 9 -42.26 30.95 21.82
N GLY A 10 -41.62 29.77 21.74
CA GLY A 10 -42.11 28.59 21.02
C GLY A 10 -41.05 27.86 20.18
N ASP A 11 -39.86 28.44 20.02
CA ASP A 11 -38.72 27.80 19.41
C ASP A 11 -37.69 27.55 20.52
N ALA A 12 -37.24 26.31 20.71
CA ALA A 12 -36.53 25.86 21.92
C ALA A 12 -35.17 26.58 22.16
N LEU A 13 -34.73 27.43 21.24
CA LEU A 13 -33.47 28.18 21.28
C LEU A 13 -33.66 29.57 20.65
N SER A 14 -33.13 30.60 21.31
CA SER A 14 -33.04 31.95 20.76
C SER A 14 -32.09 32.05 19.57
N ALA A 15 -32.24 33.10 18.75
CA ALA A 15 -31.37 33.34 17.60
C ALA A 15 -29.88 33.46 17.98
N GLN A 16 -29.58 34.01 19.16
CA GLN A 16 -28.21 34.13 19.67
C GLN A 16 -27.61 32.76 20.05
N GLU A 17 -28.40 31.88 20.66
CA GLU A 17 -27.98 30.53 21.03
C GLU A 17 -27.74 29.67 19.78
N LYS A 18 -28.64 29.74 18.79
CA LYS A 18 -28.44 29.09 17.49
C LYS A 18 -27.13 29.54 16.83
N LYS A 19 -26.82 30.85 16.86
CA LYS A 19 -25.58 31.41 16.31
C LYS A 19 -24.33 30.92 17.05
N ARG A 20 -24.39 30.82 18.39
CA ARG A 20 -23.29 30.27 19.21
C ARG A 20 -23.03 28.80 18.90
N ILE A 21 -24.07 27.98 18.78
CA ILE A 21 -23.96 26.55 18.46
C ILE A 21 -23.33 26.35 17.07
N VAL A 22 -23.76 27.13 16.07
CA VAL A 22 -23.19 27.05 14.70
C VAL A 22 -21.73 27.49 14.68
N MET A 23 -21.38 28.57 15.39
CA MET A 23 -20.00 29.04 15.53
C MET A 23 -19.11 27.99 16.21
N GLN A 24 -19.61 27.37 17.28
CA GLN A 24 -18.90 26.30 17.99
C GLN A 24 -18.67 25.08 17.08
N LYS A 25 -19.72 24.58 16.41
CA LYS A 25 -19.59 23.48 15.44
C LYS A 25 -18.61 23.79 14.31
N LYS A 26 -18.58 25.04 13.83
CA LYS A 26 -17.63 25.48 12.78
C LYS A 26 -16.20 25.54 13.29
N LYS A 27 -15.99 25.96 14.55
CA LYS A 27 -14.69 25.94 15.22
C LYS A 27 -14.21 24.51 15.45
N ASP A 28 -15.08 23.63 15.94
CA ASP A 28 -14.77 22.21 16.20
C ASP A 28 -14.44 21.45 14.90
N ARG A 29 -15.14 21.76 13.80
CA ARG A 29 -14.84 21.19 12.47
C ARG A 29 -13.49 21.65 11.92
N LYS A 30 -13.09 22.89 12.19
CA LYS A 30 -11.76 23.41 11.84
C LYS A 30 -10.65 22.89 12.77
N ALA A 31 -10.98 22.62 14.04
CA ALA A 31 -10.06 22.11 15.04
C ALA A 31 -9.78 20.61 14.89
N LYS A 32 -10.72 19.83 14.34
CA LYS A 32 -10.42 18.46 13.88
C LYS A 32 -9.31 18.54 12.84
N LYS A 33 -8.15 17.97 13.14
CA LYS A 33 -7.05 17.73 12.18
C LYS A 33 -7.59 16.88 11.03
N VAL A 34 -8.12 17.54 10.00
CA VAL A 34 -8.43 16.88 8.74
C VAL A 34 -7.09 16.47 8.14
N ARG A 35 -6.95 15.17 7.87
CA ARG A 35 -5.76 14.60 7.23
C ARG A 35 -5.67 15.18 5.82
N LYS A 36 -4.56 15.86 5.50
CA LYS A 36 -4.32 16.55 4.23
C LYS A 36 -3.42 15.76 3.28
N SER A 37 -2.77 14.70 3.75
CA SER A 37 -1.93 13.82 2.93
C SER A 37 -2.24 12.35 3.17
N ALA A 38 -1.90 11.49 2.22
CA ALA A 38 -2.03 10.05 2.34
C ALA A 38 -1.27 9.52 3.57
N GLN A 39 -0.07 10.04 3.85
CA GLN A 39 0.73 9.66 5.02
C GLN A 39 -0.01 9.94 6.34
N GLN A 40 -0.75 11.04 6.42
CA GLN A 40 -1.54 11.38 7.61
C GLN A 40 -2.76 10.44 7.80
N THR A 41 -3.14 9.68 6.77
CA THR A 41 -4.19 8.65 6.85
C THR A 41 -3.69 7.30 7.36
N ILE A 42 -2.37 7.08 7.34
CA ILE A 42 -1.76 5.84 7.80
C ILE A 42 -1.92 5.75 9.33
N PRO A 43 -2.58 4.71 9.87
CA PRO A 43 -2.93 4.65 11.29
C PRO A 43 -1.83 4.04 12.17
N TYR A 44 -0.57 4.00 11.72
CA TYR A 44 0.52 3.38 12.46
C TYR A 44 0.98 4.25 13.64
N VAL A 45 1.07 3.63 14.81
CA VAL A 45 1.52 4.23 16.08
C VAL A 45 3.00 3.98 16.30
N GLU A 46 3.46 2.77 16.03
CA GLU A 46 4.83 2.34 16.28
C GLU A 46 5.28 1.35 15.19
N MET A 47 6.54 1.48 14.77
CA MET A 47 7.18 0.61 13.79
C MET A 47 8.34 -0.13 14.47
N CYS A 48 8.20 -1.44 14.60
CA CYS A 48 9.24 -2.32 15.14
C CYS A 48 10.29 -2.65 14.06
N ARG A 49 11.51 -2.99 14.48
CA ARG A 49 12.63 -3.30 13.55
C ARG A 49 12.40 -4.55 12.70
N ASP A 50 11.52 -5.44 13.13
CA ASP A 50 11.18 -6.71 12.49
C ASP A 50 10.00 -6.61 11.48
N GLY A 51 9.58 -5.39 11.16
CA GLY A 51 8.50 -5.14 10.20
C GLY A 51 7.09 -5.17 10.81
N ILE A 52 6.95 -5.37 12.12
CA ILE A 52 5.64 -5.26 12.81
C ILE A 52 5.28 -3.79 13.04
N CYS A 53 4.10 -3.36 12.57
CA CYS A 53 3.52 -2.06 12.85
C CYS A 53 2.34 -2.20 13.82
N LYS A 54 2.35 -1.41 14.89
CA LYS A 54 1.19 -1.28 15.78
C LYS A 54 0.22 -0.26 15.20
N VAL A 55 -1.01 -0.66 14.91
CA VAL A 55 -2.07 0.25 14.42
C VAL A 55 -2.87 0.83 15.58
N ASN A 56 -3.26 -0.02 16.54
CA ASN A 56 -3.90 0.38 17.78
C ASN A 56 -3.65 -0.69 18.86
N SER A 57 -4.38 -0.67 19.99
CA SER A 57 -4.18 -1.64 21.08
C SER A 57 -4.55 -3.08 20.72
N ARG A 58 -5.34 -3.30 19.65
CA ARG A 58 -5.88 -4.60 19.26
C ARG A 58 -5.53 -5.02 17.82
N LEU A 59 -4.88 -4.14 17.05
CA LEU A 59 -4.54 -4.39 15.65
C LEU A 59 -3.05 -4.15 15.40
N TYR A 60 -2.42 -5.17 14.85
CA TYR A 60 -1.04 -5.17 14.40
C TYR A 60 -1.01 -5.59 12.93
N THR A 61 -0.10 -5.01 12.17
CA THR A 61 0.18 -5.36 10.79
C THR A 61 1.65 -5.74 10.66
N LYS A 62 2.01 -6.64 9.77
CA LYS A 62 3.42 -6.97 9.50
C LYS A 62 3.69 -6.82 8.01
N SER A 63 4.73 -6.08 7.69
CA SER A 63 5.25 -5.97 6.32
C SER A 63 6.55 -6.74 6.24
N ILE A 64 6.65 -7.63 5.26
CA ILE A 64 7.82 -8.47 5.04
C ILE A 64 8.26 -8.25 3.59
N ALA A 65 9.57 -8.08 3.39
CA ALA A 65 10.19 -8.08 2.07
C ALA A 65 10.85 -9.44 1.84
N PHE A 66 10.75 -9.95 0.62
CA PHE A 66 11.35 -11.20 0.20
C PHE A 66 12.23 -10.91 -1.01
N GLU A 67 13.29 -11.69 -1.17
CA GLU A 67 14.08 -11.68 -2.40
C GLU A 67 13.29 -12.33 -3.54
N ASP A 68 13.61 -11.95 -4.76
CA ASP A 68 12.98 -12.54 -5.94
C ASP A 68 13.42 -14.00 -6.09
N ILE A 69 12.46 -14.90 -6.25
CA ILE A 69 12.71 -16.33 -6.47
C ILE A 69 12.18 -16.72 -7.84
N ASN A 70 13.08 -17.18 -8.71
CA ASN A 70 12.66 -17.70 -10.01
C ASN A 70 12.31 -19.18 -9.89
N TYR A 71 11.03 -19.48 -9.68
CA TYR A 71 10.55 -20.85 -9.56
C TYR A 71 10.85 -21.71 -10.80
N GLN A 72 10.87 -21.14 -12.02
CA GLN A 72 11.11 -21.93 -13.24
C GLN A 72 12.58 -22.36 -13.36
N LEU A 73 13.50 -21.46 -13.02
CA LEU A 73 14.95 -21.68 -13.07
C LEU A 73 15.51 -22.37 -11.82
N ALA A 74 14.73 -22.46 -10.74
CA ALA A 74 15.12 -23.13 -9.51
C ALA A 74 15.45 -24.62 -9.73
N GLN A 75 16.35 -25.15 -8.90
CA GLN A 75 16.68 -26.58 -8.87
C GLN A 75 15.45 -27.40 -8.46
N ASN A 76 15.44 -28.70 -8.76
CA ASN A 76 14.28 -29.55 -8.46
C ASN A 76 14.05 -29.66 -6.95
N GLU A 77 15.13 -29.70 -6.18
CA GLU A 77 15.12 -29.70 -4.72
C GLU A 77 14.44 -28.43 -4.17
N ASP A 78 14.83 -27.25 -4.70
CA ASP A 78 14.24 -25.96 -4.32
C ASP A 78 12.76 -25.88 -4.71
N LYS A 79 12.38 -26.37 -5.89
CA LYS A 79 10.98 -26.41 -6.34
C LYS A 79 10.12 -27.24 -5.39
N THR A 80 10.60 -28.42 -5.01
CA THR A 80 9.91 -29.28 -4.04
C THR A 80 9.80 -28.59 -2.69
N ALA A 81 10.90 -28.01 -2.18
CA ALA A 81 10.88 -27.29 -0.91
C ALA A 81 9.91 -26.09 -0.91
N ILE A 82 9.86 -25.31 -1.99
CA ILE A 82 8.90 -24.19 -2.16
C ILE A 82 7.46 -24.72 -2.13
N PHE A 83 7.19 -25.82 -2.83
CA PHE A 83 5.87 -26.43 -2.88
C PHE A 83 5.43 -26.98 -1.51
N GLU A 84 6.30 -27.70 -0.82
CA GLU A 84 6.03 -28.25 0.52
C GLU A 84 5.77 -27.14 1.53
N ASN A 85 6.63 -26.11 1.58
CA ASN A 85 6.44 -24.95 2.47
C ASN A 85 5.11 -24.22 2.20
N TRP A 86 4.70 -24.14 0.93
CA TRP A 86 3.41 -23.54 0.57
C TRP A 86 2.24 -24.38 1.07
N CYS A 87 2.30 -25.71 0.95
CA CYS A 87 1.30 -26.61 1.51
C CYS A 87 1.21 -26.50 3.03
N ASP A 88 2.35 -26.49 3.73
CA ASP A 88 2.41 -26.34 5.18
C ASP A 88 1.81 -25.00 5.64
N PHE A 89 2.13 -23.92 4.93
CA PHE A 89 1.54 -22.59 5.19
C PHE A 89 0.02 -22.59 5.05
N LEU A 90 -0.53 -23.20 3.99
CA LEU A 90 -1.97 -23.28 3.81
C LEU A 90 -2.65 -24.14 4.88
N ASN A 91 -1.98 -25.22 5.30
CA ASN A 91 -2.49 -26.12 6.34
C ASN A 91 -2.40 -25.53 7.75
N TYR A 92 -1.62 -24.48 7.96
CA TYR A 92 -1.53 -23.78 9.24
C TYR A 92 -2.85 -23.12 9.66
N PHE A 93 -3.69 -22.76 8.70
CA PHE A 93 -4.97 -22.09 8.99
C PHE A 93 -6.04 -23.10 9.38
N ASP A 94 -6.37 -23.17 10.67
CA ASP A 94 -7.55 -23.90 11.12
C ASP A 94 -8.87 -23.17 10.73
N SER A 95 -10.00 -23.84 10.95
CA SER A 95 -11.33 -23.31 10.59
C SER A 95 -11.73 -22.02 11.31
N SER A 96 -11.02 -21.60 12.36
CA SER A 96 -11.26 -20.36 13.09
C SER A 96 -10.55 -19.15 12.50
N ILE A 97 -9.61 -19.36 11.56
CA ILE A 97 -8.80 -18.30 10.96
C ILE A 97 -9.34 -17.94 9.57
N PHE A 98 -9.81 -16.70 9.42
CA PHE A 98 -10.22 -16.15 8.12
C PHE A 98 -9.02 -15.54 7.40
N VAL A 99 -8.68 -16.09 6.24
CA VAL A 99 -7.58 -15.60 5.40
C VAL A 99 -8.11 -15.11 4.06
N GLN A 100 -7.59 -13.96 3.61
CA GLN A 100 -7.81 -13.45 2.26
C GLN A 100 -6.46 -13.24 1.59
N LEU A 101 -6.27 -13.88 0.43
CA LEU A 101 -5.11 -13.67 -0.43
C LEU A 101 -5.50 -12.70 -1.55
N SER A 102 -4.60 -11.76 -1.88
CA SER A 102 -4.80 -10.83 -2.99
C SER A 102 -3.53 -10.80 -3.82
N PHE A 103 -3.65 -11.22 -5.07
CA PHE A 103 -2.52 -11.35 -5.99
C PHE A 103 -2.55 -10.20 -6.99
N ILE A 104 -1.44 -9.47 -7.08
CA ILE A 104 -1.25 -8.46 -8.12
C ILE A 104 -0.35 -9.09 -9.18
N ASN A 105 -0.96 -9.66 -10.22
CA ASN A 105 -0.20 -10.18 -11.35
C ASN A 105 0.15 -9.02 -12.29
N GLN A 106 1.39 -8.55 -12.24
CA GLN A 106 1.92 -7.61 -13.22
C GLN A 106 2.56 -8.41 -14.35
N LYS A 107 1.88 -8.50 -15.50
CA LYS A 107 2.55 -8.90 -16.74
C LYS A 107 3.49 -7.76 -17.13
N ALA A 108 4.77 -7.90 -16.81
CA ALA A 108 5.80 -7.12 -17.47
C ALA A 108 5.71 -7.42 -18.96
N SER A 109 5.27 -6.45 -19.76
CA SER A 109 5.34 -6.57 -21.22
C SER A 109 6.80 -6.78 -21.57
N LEU A 110 7.15 -7.93 -22.14
CA LEU A 110 8.51 -8.21 -22.63
C LEU A 110 9.01 -7.05 -23.50
N ASN A 111 8.13 -6.41 -24.27
CA ASN A 111 8.50 -5.25 -25.08
C ASN A 111 8.81 -3.99 -24.27
N GLU A 112 8.10 -3.74 -23.16
CA GLU A 112 8.44 -2.62 -22.26
C GLU A 112 9.72 -2.91 -21.46
N PHE A 113 9.94 -4.16 -21.05
CA PHE A 113 11.15 -4.55 -20.35
C PHE A 113 12.38 -4.52 -21.26
N ARG A 114 12.25 -5.01 -22.51
CA ARG A 114 13.27 -4.87 -23.56
C ARG A 114 13.66 -3.41 -23.80
N LYS A 115 12.69 -2.49 -23.80
CA LYS A 115 12.98 -1.05 -23.90
C LYS A 115 13.75 -0.51 -22.69
N ARG A 116 13.53 -1.05 -21.49
CA ARG A 116 14.24 -0.65 -20.27
C ARG A 116 15.66 -1.22 -20.18
N ILE A 117 15.89 -2.43 -20.67
CA ILE A 117 17.21 -3.08 -20.66
C ILE A 117 18.09 -2.68 -21.85
N ASN A 118 17.51 -2.09 -22.90
CA ASN A 118 18.25 -1.60 -24.04
C ASN A 118 19.12 -0.40 -23.63
N ILE A 119 20.44 -0.59 -23.65
CA ILE A 119 21.38 0.49 -23.33
C ILE A 119 21.53 1.37 -24.56
N PRO A 120 21.18 2.67 -24.50
CA PRO A 120 21.31 3.56 -25.64
C PRO A 120 22.77 3.76 -26.04
N ALA A 121 23.01 3.98 -27.32
CA ALA A 121 24.33 4.37 -27.82
C ALA A 121 24.74 5.73 -27.25
N GLN A 122 26.04 5.92 -27.07
CA GLN A 122 26.65 7.17 -26.62
C GLN A 122 27.74 7.61 -27.60
N GLU A 123 28.13 8.88 -27.60
CA GLU A 123 29.25 9.39 -28.43
C GLU A 123 30.60 8.99 -27.83
N ASP A 124 30.86 7.69 -27.74
CA ASP A 124 32.14 7.13 -27.31
C ASP A 124 32.45 5.80 -28.02
N ALA A 125 33.63 5.24 -27.72
CA ALA A 125 34.15 4.02 -28.35
C ALA A 125 33.60 2.71 -27.74
N PHE A 126 32.63 2.75 -26.82
CA PHE A 126 32.15 1.56 -26.08
C PHE A 126 30.81 1.02 -26.57
N ASN A 127 30.28 1.53 -27.70
CA ASN A 127 28.99 1.09 -28.23
C ASN A 127 28.95 -0.40 -28.61
N ASP A 128 30.09 -0.98 -28.99
CA ASP A 128 30.20 -2.41 -29.28
C ASP A 128 29.92 -3.25 -28.03
N ILE A 129 30.52 -2.87 -26.89
CA ILE A 129 30.31 -3.51 -25.59
C ILE A 129 28.85 -3.33 -25.12
N ARG A 130 28.28 -2.13 -25.29
CA ARG A 130 26.87 -1.86 -24.94
C ARG A 130 25.91 -2.75 -25.73
N SER A 131 26.20 -2.96 -27.01
CA SER A 131 25.37 -3.79 -27.90
C SER A 131 25.44 -5.27 -27.51
N GLU A 132 26.65 -5.77 -27.25
CA GLU A 132 26.86 -7.15 -26.78
C GLU A 132 26.19 -7.40 -25.43
N TYR A 133 26.38 -6.50 -24.47
CA TYR A 133 25.79 -6.63 -23.14
C TYR A 133 24.27 -6.53 -23.17
N SER A 134 23.70 -5.61 -23.95
CA SER A 134 22.25 -5.54 -24.18
C SER A 134 21.72 -6.83 -24.80
N GLY A 135 22.45 -7.42 -25.76
CA GLY A 135 22.12 -8.72 -26.36
C GLY A 135 22.12 -9.86 -25.35
N MET A 136 23.14 -9.91 -24.48
CA MET A 136 23.23 -10.90 -23.39
C MET A 136 22.04 -10.76 -22.43
N LEU A 137 21.75 -9.55 -21.94
CA LEU A 137 20.61 -9.27 -21.07
C LEU A 137 19.29 -9.71 -21.71
N GLN A 138 19.12 -9.42 -23.00
CA GLN A 138 17.93 -9.80 -23.75
C GLN A 138 17.79 -11.32 -23.92
N SER A 139 18.90 -12.04 -24.13
CA SER A 139 18.90 -13.51 -24.20
C SER A 139 18.52 -14.13 -22.85
N GLN A 140 19.02 -13.60 -21.74
CA GLN A 140 18.64 -14.06 -20.41
C GLN A 140 17.14 -13.84 -20.15
N LEU A 141 16.58 -12.70 -20.59
CA LEU A 141 15.14 -12.45 -20.50
C LEU A 141 14.29 -13.43 -21.31
N THR A 142 14.79 -13.99 -22.41
CA THR A 142 14.02 -14.98 -23.19
C THR A 142 14.06 -16.39 -22.61
N LYS A 143 14.96 -16.64 -21.67
CA LYS A 143 15.11 -17.93 -20.99
C LYS A 143 14.30 -18.02 -19.69
N GLY A 144 13.60 -16.94 -19.31
CA GLY A 144 12.69 -16.85 -18.16
C GLY A 144 11.30 -16.38 -18.57
#